data_AF-A0A954GB26-F1
#
_entry.id   AF-A0A954GB26-F1
#
_cell.length_a   1.000
_cell.length_b   1.000
_cell.length_c   1.000
_cell.angle_alpha   90.00
_cell.angle_beta   90.00
_cell.angle_gamma   90.00
#
_symmetry.space_group_name_H-M   'P 1'
#
loop_
_entity.id
_entity.type
_entity.pdbx_description
1 polymer ?
#
loop_
_entity_poly.entity_id
_entity_poly.type
_entity_poly.pdbx_seq_one_letter_code
_entity_poly.pdbx_strand_id
1 'polypeptide(L)'
;EGYARDRDAIRHIDTHQLWIYVGSQASLAQLVAMETDEKLRALYQTGLKLNATQALESLKAYSKFDNQDTKVFGNADWRAVYNTWFPQKTQADAERLARTGDKTLRGERKSYEQAWMQNPLAAAAIVALADDGSQRPLIEAAINHYDYSKINMSTFLFAECAAYALPEPK
;
A
#
# COMPACT_ATOMS: atom_id res chain seq x y z
N GLU A 1 -2.09 18.19 -6.79
CA GLU A 1 -2.10 17.62 -5.43
C GLU A 1 -2.10 16.11 -5.54
N GLY A 2 -1.37 15.43 -4.66
CA GLY A 2 -1.24 13.98 -4.66
C GLY A 2 -2.36 13.27 -3.87
N TYR A 3 -2.13 12.01 -3.51
CA TYR A 3 -3.05 11.26 -2.65
C TYR A 3 -3.26 11.93 -1.27
N ALA A 4 -2.35 12.80 -0.81
CA ALA A 4 -2.54 13.55 0.44
C ALA A 4 -3.82 14.39 0.48
N ARG A 5 -4.37 14.77 -0.69
CA ARG A 5 -5.67 15.44 -0.77
C ARG A 5 -6.79 14.60 -0.14
N ASP A 6 -6.64 13.28 -0.15
CA ASP A 6 -7.67 12.34 0.30
C ASP A 6 -7.51 11.98 1.79
N ARG A 7 -6.56 12.56 2.52
CA ARG A 7 -6.35 12.27 3.97
C ARG A 7 -7.60 12.51 4.83
N ASP A 8 -8.36 13.56 4.50
CA ASP A 8 -9.59 13.89 5.23
C ASP A 8 -10.71 12.88 4.94
N ALA A 9 -10.77 12.38 3.71
CA ALA A 9 -11.77 11.41 3.27
C ALA A 9 -11.40 9.97 3.64
N ILE A 10 -10.11 9.64 3.63
CA ILE A 10 -9.56 8.29 3.82
C ILE A 10 -8.67 8.29 5.05
N ARG A 11 -9.29 8.00 6.18
CA ARG A 11 -8.55 7.85 7.45
C ARG A 11 -7.49 6.77 7.33
N HIS A 12 -6.34 7.04 7.94
CA HIS A 12 -5.21 6.10 8.00
C HIS A 12 -4.59 5.76 6.64
N ILE A 13 -4.76 6.60 5.62
CA ILE A 13 -4.16 6.42 4.30
C ILE A 13 -2.67 6.11 4.38
N ASP A 14 -1.90 6.94 5.08
CA ASP A 14 -0.44 6.81 5.24
C ASP A 14 -0.01 5.64 6.15
N THR A 15 -0.95 4.88 6.73
CA THR A 15 -0.58 3.76 7.63
C THR A 15 -1.17 2.42 7.21
N HIS A 16 -2.27 2.39 6.46
CA HIS A 16 -2.93 1.13 6.11
C HIS A 16 -3.42 1.05 4.65
N GLN A 17 -3.59 2.19 3.97
CA GLN A 17 -4.41 2.24 2.74
C GLN A 17 -3.68 2.72 1.48
N LEU A 18 -2.36 2.98 1.51
CA LEU A 18 -1.64 3.42 0.30
C LEU A 18 -1.76 2.45 -0.88
N TRP A 19 -2.00 1.16 -0.60
CA TRP A 19 -2.17 0.14 -1.62
C TRP A 19 -3.23 0.46 -2.68
N ILE A 20 -4.29 1.22 -2.34
CA ILE A 20 -5.33 1.60 -3.30
C ILE A 20 -4.83 2.57 -4.37
N TYR A 21 -3.70 3.25 -4.13
CA TYR A 21 -3.11 4.20 -5.07
C TYR A 21 -2.04 3.59 -5.96
N VAL A 22 -1.54 2.38 -5.68
CA VAL A 22 -0.46 1.76 -6.46
C VAL A 22 -0.86 1.65 -7.93
N GLY A 23 -2.08 1.18 -8.21
CA GLY A 23 -2.60 1.10 -9.58
C GLY A 23 -2.72 2.47 -10.26
N SER A 24 -3.20 3.50 -9.54
CA SER A 24 -3.28 4.86 -10.08
C SER A 24 -1.91 5.46 -10.38
N GLN A 25 -0.90 5.19 -9.54
CA GLN A 25 0.47 5.62 -9.81
C GLN A 25 1.07 4.88 -11.01
N ALA A 26 0.80 3.58 -11.15
CA ALA A 26 1.25 2.81 -12.31
C ALA A 26 0.63 3.35 -13.61
N SER A 27 -0.68 3.65 -13.60
CA SER A 27 -1.36 4.29 -14.73
C SER A 27 -0.76 5.66 -15.05
N LEU A 28 -0.44 6.48 -14.04
CA LEU A 28 0.19 7.79 -14.25
C LEU A 28 1.61 7.67 -14.82
N ALA A 29 2.39 6.67 -14.37
CA ALA A 29 3.70 6.37 -14.95
C ALA A 29 3.59 5.95 -16.42
N GLN A 30 2.58 5.14 -16.77
CA GLN A 30 2.32 4.80 -18.17
C GLN A 30 1.89 6.01 -19.01
N LEU A 31 1.06 6.91 -18.46
CA LEU A 31 0.72 8.17 -19.13
C LEU A 31 1.97 9.01 -19.39
N VAL A 32 2.91 9.11 -18.44
CA VAL A 32 4.20 9.79 -18.67
C VAL A 32 4.97 9.17 -19.84
N ALA A 33 5.02 7.85 -19.93
CA ALA A 33 5.75 7.13 -20.98
C ALA A 33 5.13 7.29 -22.36
N MET A 34 3.79 7.36 -22.43
CA MET A 34 3.03 7.46 -23.68
C MET A 34 2.81 8.91 -24.14
N GLU A 35 2.95 9.90 -23.25
CA GLU A 35 2.63 11.30 -23.55
C GLU A 35 3.67 11.95 -24.47
N THR A 36 3.16 12.63 -25.49
CA THR A 36 3.93 13.34 -26.52
C THR A 36 3.92 14.86 -26.32
N ASP A 37 2.90 15.40 -25.63
CA ASP A 37 2.89 16.79 -25.21
C ASP A 37 3.79 16.98 -23.98
N GLU A 38 4.90 17.67 -24.18
CA GLU A 38 5.89 17.99 -23.14
C GLU A 38 5.31 18.65 -21.90
N LYS A 39 4.31 19.53 -22.07
CA LYS A 39 3.69 20.25 -20.95
C LYS A 39 2.84 19.30 -20.12
N LEU A 40 2.04 18.44 -20.76
CA LEU A 40 1.24 17.44 -20.06
C LEU A 40 2.12 16.41 -19.36
N ARG A 41 3.16 15.93 -20.04
CA ARG A 41 4.12 14.99 -19.47
C ARG A 41 4.79 15.54 -18.21
N ALA A 42 5.19 16.80 -18.22
CA ALA A 42 5.77 17.46 -17.05
C ALA A 42 4.79 17.56 -15.87
N LEU A 43 3.49 17.77 -16.13
CA LEU A 43 2.46 17.76 -15.09
C LEU A 43 2.29 16.38 -14.47
N TYR A 44 2.28 15.32 -15.28
CA TYR A 44 2.18 13.93 -14.80
C TYR A 44 3.40 13.53 -13.96
N GLN A 45 4.61 13.86 -14.43
CA GLN A 45 5.86 13.65 -13.67
C GLN A 45 5.86 14.38 -12.33
N THR A 46 5.34 15.61 -12.30
CA THR A 46 5.19 16.38 -11.06
C THR A 46 4.26 15.66 -10.08
N GLY A 47 3.15 15.10 -10.56
CA GLY A 47 2.24 14.29 -9.76
C GLY A 47 2.90 13.05 -9.16
N LEU A 48 3.63 12.28 -9.97
CA LEU A 48 4.38 11.09 -9.51
C LEU A 48 5.40 11.45 -8.43
N LYS A 49 6.25 12.45 -8.68
CA LYS A 49 7.28 12.88 -7.72
C LYS A 49 6.68 13.37 -6.41
N LEU A 50 5.56 14.08 -6.47
CA LEU A 50 4.86 14.55 -5.28
C LEU A 50 4.32 13.38 -4.45
N ASN A 51 3.70 12.38 -5.08
CA ASN A 51 3.20 11.18 -4.40
C ASN A 51 4.33 10.34 -3.81
N ALA A 52 5.42 10.15 -4.54
CA ALA A 52 6.60 9.43 -4.06
C ALA A 52 7.21 10.11 -2.82
N THR A 53 7.41 11.43 -2.88
CA THR A 53 7.92 12.21 -1.74
C THR A 53 7.06 12.02 -0.48
N GLN A 54 5.74 12.03 -0.64
CA GLN A 54 4.82 11.86 0.48
C GLN A 54 4.80 10.42 1.04
N ALA A 55 5.04 9.43 0.19
CA ALA A 55 5.04 8.01 0.56
C ALA A 55 6.32 7.58 1.31
N LEU A 56 7.41 8.36 1.27
CA LEU A 56 8.69 8.00 1.89
C LEU A 56 8.58 7.65 3.39
N GLU A 57 7.78 8.39 4.16
CA GLU A 57 7.61 8.08 5.59
C GLU A 57 6.83 6.77 5.81
N SER A 58 5.89 6.47 4.92
CA SER A 58 5.16 5.20 4.95
C SER A 58 6.07 4.03 4.56
N LEU A 59 7.00 4.24 3.62
CA LEU A 59 7.99 3.26 3.23
C LEU A 59 8.88 2.88 4.43
N LYS A 60 9.46 3.85 5.13
CA LYS A 60 10.37 3.62 6.28
C LYS A 60 9.76 2.77 7.40
N ALA A 61 8.43 2.71 7.48
CA ALA A 61 7.73 1.92 8.47
C ALA A 61 7.89 0.39 8.29
N TYR A 62 8.47 -0.09 7.17
CA TYR A 62 8.83 -1.51 6.98
C TYR A 62 9.65 -2.06 8.16
N SER A 63 10.56 -1.23 8.70
CA SER A 63 11.47 -1.58 9.80
C SER A 63 10.77 -1.94 11.11
N LYS A 64 9.48 -1.63 11.25
CA LYS A 64 8.67 -1.97 12.42
C LYS A 64 8.10 -3.39 12.36
N PHE A 65 8.20 -4.07 11.22
CA PHE A 65 7.80 -5.46 11.10
C PHE A 65 8.87 -6.36 11.74
N ASP A 66 8.54 -7.04 12.83
CA ASP A 66 9.33 -8.13 13.38
C ASP A 66 8.94 -9.47 12.73
N ASN A 67 9.92 -10.14 12.12
CA ASN A 67 9.78 -11.47 11.50
C ASN A 67 9.59 -12.61 12.52
N GLN A 68 9.82 -12.35 13.81
CA GLN A 68 9.56 -13.27 14.91
C GLN A 68 8.24 -12.97 15.64
N ASP A 69 7.46 -11.99 15.17
CA ASP A 69 6.16 -11.68 15.76
C ASP A 69 5.18 -12.86 15.62
N THR A 70 4.53 -13.19 16.73
CA THR A 70 3.66 -14.37 16.86
C THR A 70 2.17 -14.03 16.78
N LYS A 71 1.78 -12.82 16.33
CA LYS A 71 0.36 -12.47 16.17
C LYS A 71 -0.32 -13.43 15.20
N VAL A 72 -1.52 -13.84 15.58
CA VAL A 72 -2.29 -14.85 14.83
C VAL A 72 -3.18 -14.19 13.78
N PHE A 73 -3.19 -14.79 12.59
CA PHE A 73 -4.18 -14.51 11.57
C PHE A 73 -5.43 -15.34 11.91
N GLY A 74 -6.45 -14.69 12.46
CA GLY A 74 -7.56 -15.39 13.11
C GLY A 74 -8.38 -16.23 12.15
N ASN A 75 -9.18 -15.59 11.29
CA ASN A 75 -10.02 -16.29 10.31
C ASN A 75 -9.90 -15.65 8.93
N ALA A 76 -9.57 -16.47 7.94
CA ALA A 76 -9.52 -16.08 6.54
C ALA A 76 -10.93 -16.01 5.91
N ASP A 77 -11.88 -16.78 6.42
CA ASP A 77 -13.29 -16.63 6.07
C ASP A 77 -13.85 -15.38 6.75
N TRP A 78 -13.97 -14.32 5.96
CA TRP A 78 -14.54 -13.08 6.44
C TRP A 78 -15.99 -13.25 6.90
N ARG A 79 -16.76 -14.21 6.37
CA ARG A 79 -18.15 -14.43 6.83
C ARG A 79 -18.21 -14.90 8.27
N ALA A 80 -17.23 -15.71 8.69
CA ALA A 80 -17.10 -16.11 10.09
C ALA A 80 -16.76 -14.94 11.02
N VAL A 81 -16.03 -13.93 10.51
CA VAL A 81 -15.70 -12.70 11.26
C VAL A 81 -16.90 -11.75 11.37
N TYR A 82 -17.76 -11.72 10.34
CA TYR A 82 -18.93 -10.82 10.27
C TYR A 82 -20.24 -11.61 10.42
N ASN A 83 -20.44 -12.24 11.58
CA ASN A 83 -21.64 -13.03 11.88
C ASN A 83 -22.96 -12.20 11.90
N THR A 84 -22.87 -10.87 12.00
CA THR A 84 -24.01 -9.94 11.91
C THR A 84 -24.15 -9.33 10.50
N TRP A 85 -23.80 -10.07 9.46
CA TRP A 85 -23.90 -9.57 8.08
C TRP A 85 -25.33 -9.18 7.70
N PHE A 86 -25.46 -8.10 6.92
CA PHE A 86 -26.71 -7.64 6.33
C PHE A 86 -26.43 -7.07 4.93
N PRO A 87 -27.42 -6.78 4.06
CA PRO A 87 -27.17 -6.14 2.76
C PRO A 87 -26.78 -4.65 2.88
N GLN A 88 -25.71 -4.21 2.19
CA GLN A 88 -25.30 -2.79 2.11
C GLN A 88 -25.90 -2.09 0.89
N LYS A 89 -26.86 -1.17 1.06
CA LYS A 89 -27.41 -0.37 -0.07
C LYS A 89 -26.73 0.99 -0.21
N THR A 90 -26.01 1.42 0.83
CA THR A 90 -25.36 2.72 0.90
C THR A 90 -23.93 2.58 1.44
N GLN A 91 -23.10 3.61 1.26
CA GLN A 91 -21.78 3.66 1.92
C GLN A 91 -21.91 3.61 3.45
N ALA A 92 -22.92 4.29 4.01
CA ALA A 92 -23.17 4.27 5.45
C ALA A 92 -23.47 2.84 5.95
N ASP A 93 -24.20 2.04 5.18
CA ASP A 93 -24.41 0.62 5.49
C ASP A 93 -23.09 -0.16 5.46
N ALA A 94 -22.23 0.08 4.47
CA ALA A 94 -20.93 -0.58 4.35
C ALA A 94 -20.00 -0.23 5.52
N GLU A 95 -19.94 1.04 5.91
CA GLU A 95 -19.19 1.47 7.09
C GLU A 95 -19.75 0.87 8.37
N ARG A 96 -21.09 0.76 8.50
CA ARG A 96 -21.71 0.12 9.65
C ARG A 96 -21.30 -1.35 9.73
N LEU A 97 -21.42 -2.11 8.63
CA LEU A 97 -20.99 -3.52 8.61
C LEU A 97 -19.49 -3.65 8.94
N ALA A 98 -18.62 -2.81 8.36
CA ALA A 98 -17.18 -2.87 8.60
C ALA A 98 -16.79 -2.71 10.08
N ARG A 99 -17.65 -2.07 10.89
CA ARG A 99 -17.45 -1.88 12.34
C ARG A 99 -17.95 -3.06 13.19
N THR A 100 -18.71 -4.00 12.65
CA THR A 100 -19.29 -5.12 13.43
C THR A 100 -18.43 -6.38 13.43
N GLY A 101 -17.31 -6.40 12.72
CA GLY A 101 -16.44 -7.57 12.65
C GLY A 101 -15.89 -7.97 14.03
N ASP A 102 -15.98 -9.25 14.37
CA ASP A 102 -15.44 -9.79 15.61
C ASP A 102 -13.91 -9.73 15.58
N LYS A 103 -13.33 -8.90 16.45
CA LYS A 103 -11.88 -8.69 16.52
C LYS A 103 -11.13 -9.93 16.99
N THR A 104 -11.74 -10.74 17.86
CA THR A 104 -11.16 -11.98 18.37
C THR A 104 -11.05 -12.99 17.23
N LEU A 105 -12.13 -13.17 16.47
CA LEU A 105 -12.14 -14.10 15.32
C LEU A 105 -11.26 -13.60 14.17
N ARG A 106 -11.16 -12.28 13.97
CA ARG A 106 -10.28 -11.69 12.95
C ARG A 106 -8.79 -11.89 13.27
N GLY A 107 -8.44 -11.87 14.55
CA GLY A 107 -7.05 -11.85 15.01
C GLY A 107 -6.34 -10.52 14.71
N GLU A 108 -5.11 -10.42 15.19
CA GLU A 108 -4.33 -9.17 15.16
C GLU A 108 -3.38 -9.10 13.97
N ARG A 109 -3.01 -10.25 13.38
CA ARG A 109 -2.01 -10.33 12.32
C ARG A 109 -2.39 -9.54 11.07
N LYS A 110 -3.68 -9.48 10.73
CA LYS A 110 -4.16 -8.74 9.56
C LYS A 110 -3.84 -7.25 9.67
N SER A 111 -4.15 -6.62 10.80
CA SER A 111 -3.86 -5.19 11.00
C SER A 111 -2.35 -4.94 11.10
N TYR A 112 -1.61 -5.88 11.69
CA TYR A 112 -0.15 -5.83 11.77
C TYR A 112 0.52 -5.87 10.39
N GLU A 113 0.15 -6.84 9.53
CA GLU A 113 0.64 -6.91 8.15
C GLU A 113 0.17 -5.71 7.32
N GLN A 114 -1.04 -5.20 7.53
CA GLN A 114 -1.49 -3.97 6.87
C GLN A 114 -0.60 -2.77 7.19
N ALA A 115 -0.25 -2.58 8.47
CA ALA A 115 0.50 -1.43 8.94
C ALA A 115 1.98 -1.47 8.57
N TRP A 116 2.60 -2.64 8.71
CA TRP A 116 4.06 -2.77 8.69
C TRP A 116 4.60 -3.58 7.50
N MET A 117 3.74 -4.18 6.68
CA MET A 117 4.14 -4.83 5.43
C MET A 117 3.44 -4.23 4.21
N GLN A 118 2.11 -4.29 4.15
CA GLN A 118 1.34 -3.86 2.98
C GLN A 118 1.55 -2.39 2.68
N ASN A 119 1.37 -1.53 3.69
CA ASN A 119 1.46 -0.09 3.49
C ASN A 119 2.89 0.36 3.15
N PRO A 120 3.94 -0.15 3.81
CA PRO A 120 5.32 0.08 3.40
C PRO A 120 5.67 -0.45 1.99
N LEU A 121 5.23 -1.66 1.62
CA LEU A 121 5.49 -2.19 0.27
C LEU A 121 4.70 -1.43 -0.81
N ALA A 122 3.48 -1.00 -0.53
CA ALA A 122 2.73 -0.11 -1.42
C ALA A 122 3.44 1.24 -1.58
N ALA A 123 3.98 1.80 -0.49
CA ALA A 123 4.81 2.99 -0.56
C ALA A 123 6.09 2.74 -1.38
N ALA A 124 6.73 1.57 -1.23
CA ALA A 124 7.88 1.19 -2.04
C ALA A 124 7.56 1.20 -3.54
N ALA A 125 6.42 0.63 -3.92
CA ALA A 125 5.95 0.61 -5.31
C ALA A 125 5.65 2.03 -5.82
N ILE A 126 4.96 2.85 -5.03
CA ILE A 126 4.67 4.26 -5.38
C ILE A 126 5.97 5.05 -5.59
N VAL A 127 6.95 4.86 -4.72
CA VAL A 127 8.25 5.53 -4.83
C VAL A 127 9.00 5.05 -6.08
N ALA A 128 9.09 3.73 -6.28
CA ALA A 128 9.77 3.14 -7.43
C ALA A 128 9.19 3.62 -8.78
N LEU A 129 7.87 3.73 -8.89
CA LEU A 129 7.18 4.21 -10.10
C LEU A 129 7.49 5.67 -10.47
N ALA A 130 8.01 6.46 -9.54
CA ALA A 130 8.42 7.85 -9.78
C ALA A 130 9.95 8.02 -9.85
N ASP A 131 10.72 6.98 -9.49
CA ASP A 131 12.13 7.11 -9.13
C ASP A 131 13.05 7.15 -10.36
N ASP A 132 14.13 7.91 -10.23
CA ASP A 132 15.28 7.90 -11.14
C ASP A 132 16.41 6.95 -10.66
N GLY A 133 16.09 6.15 -9.63
CA GLY A 133 16.98 5.23 -8.93
C GLY A 133 17.53 5.77 -7.61
N SER A 134 17.22 7.02 -7.23
CA SER A 134 17.73 7.67 -6.02
C SER A 134 17.32 6.98 -4.71
N GLN A 135 16.17 6.30 -4.68
CA GLN A 135 15.64 5.64 -3.48
C GLN A 135 15.85 4.13 -3.49
N ARG A 136 16.56 3.58 -4.48
CA ARG A 136 16.86 2.14 -4.60
C ARG A 136 17.28 1.50 -3.27
N PRO A 137 18.27 2.02 -2.52
CA PRO A 137 18.72 1.36 -1.29
C PRO A 137 17.60 1.21 -0.25
N LEU A 138 16.71 2.20 -0.15
CA LEU A 138 15.58 2.17 0.78
C LEU A 138 14.49 1.20 0.31
N ILE A 139 14.22 1.17 -0.99
CA ILE A 139 13.25 0.24 -1.61
C ILE A 139 13.72 -1.21 -1.45
N GLU A 140 14.97 -1.49 -1.80
CA GLU A 140 15.56 -2.84 -1.66
C GLU A 140 15.64 -3.27 -0.20
N ALA A 141 15.96 -2.35 0.72
CA ALA A 141 15.93 -2.67 2.15
C ALA A 141 14.52 -3.06 2.63
N ALA A 142 13.47 -2.39 2.14
CA ALA A 142 12.10 -2.75 2.47
C ALA A 142 11.69 -4.10 1.86
N ILE A 143 11.98 -4.34 0.58
CA ILE A 143 11.67 -5.60 -0.11
C ILE A 143 12.37 -6.78 0.59
N ASN A 144 13.65 -6.64 0.92
CA ASN A 144 14.44 -7.73 1.49
C ASN A 144 14.22 -7.94 3.01
N HIS A 145 13.37 -7.12 3.64
CA HIS A 145 13.16 -7.18 5.09
C HIS A 145 12.31 -8.38 5.54
N TYR A 146 11.34 -8.80 4.73
CA TYR A 146 10.30 -9.74 5.16
C TYR A 146 10.68 -11.21 4.94
N ASP A 147 10.34 -12.07 5.90
CA ASP A 147 10.27 -13.52 5.68
C ASP A 147 8.96 -13.86 4.98
N TYR A 148 9.02 -13.88 3.64
CA TYR A 148 7.86 -14.13 2.79
C TYR A 148 7.21 -15.51 3.02
N SER A 149 7.90 -16.46 3.65
CA SER A 149 7.31 -17.76 4.00
C SER A 149 6.30 -17.68 5.14
N LYS A 150 6.26 -16.55 5.87
CA LYS A 150 5.43 -16.32 7.06
C LYS A 150 4.34 -15.26 6.89
N ILE A 151 4.21 -14.68 5.70
CA ILE A 151 3.20 -13.65 5.42
C ILE A 151 1.86 -14.31 5.09
N ASN A 152 0.77 -13.74 5.60
CA ASN A 152 -0.58 -14.26 5.38
C ASN A 152 -1.31 -13.52 4.25
N MET A 153 -1.05 -12.22 4.10
CA MET A 153 -1.73 -11.37 3.12
C MET A 153 -1.01 -11.36 1.77
N SER A 154 -1.74 -11.65 0.69
CA SER A 154 -1.24 -11.57 -0.70
C SER A 154 -0.77 -10.18 -1.13
N THR A 155 -1.01 -9.15 -0.32
CA THR A 155 -0.52 -7.80 -0.57
C THR A 155 1.00 -7.67 -0.41
N PHE A 156 1.70 -8.74 -0.05
CA PHE A 156 3.15 -8.83 -0.26
C PHE A 156 3.56 -8.63 -1.73
N LEU A 157 2.65 -8.86 -2.70
CA LEU A 157 2.90 -8.67 -4.14
C LEU A 157 3.32 -7.24 -4.51
N PHE A 158 3.07 -6.25 -3.65
CA PHE A 158 3.62 -4.90 -3.88
C PHE A 158 5.15 -4.85 -3.83
N ALA A 159 5.80 -5.84 -3.21
CA ALA A 159 7.25 -6.03 -3.33
C ALA A 159 7.67 -6.27 -4.79
N GLU A 160 6.93 -7.11 -5.52
CA GLU A 160 7.19 -7.33 -6.95
C GLU A 160 6.91 -6.06 -7.75
N CYS A 161 5.79 -5.37 -7.47
CA CYS A 161 5.50 -4.10 -8.14
C CYS A 161 6.66 -3.09 -7.98
N ALA A 162 7.22 -2.99 -6.77
CA ALA A 162 8.36 -2.13 -6.51
C ALA A 162 9.63 -2.60 -7.23
N ALA A 163 9.93 -3.90 -7.18
CA ALA A 163 11.11 -4.48 -7.83
C ALA A 163 11.09 -4.28 -9.35
N TYR A 164 9.95 -4.53 -10.02
CA TYR A 164 9.80 -4.35 -11.46
C TYR A 164 9.77 -2.89 -11.91
N ALA A 165 9.41 -1.97 -11.02
CA ALA A 165 9.39 -0.54 -11.31
C ALA A 165 10.76 0.13 -11.12
N LEU A 166 11.68 -0.49 -10.37
CA LEU A 166 13.04 0.04 -10.24
C LEU A 166 13.73 0.07 -11.62
N PRO A 167 14.40 1.17 -11.99
CA PRO A 167 15.22 1.21 -13.20
C PRO A 167 16.36 0.19 -13.11
N GLU A 168 17.11 -0.08 -14.18
CA GLU A 168 18.34 -0.86 -14.06
C GLU A 168 19.42 -0.08 -13.28
N PRO A 169 20.34 -0.74 -12.55
CA PRO A 169 21.50 -0.09 -11.97
C PRO A 169 22.32 0.61 -13.07
N LYS A 170 22.80 1.83 -12.79
CA LYS A 170 23.72 2.55 -13.68
C LYS A 170 25.15 2.04 -13.53
#